data_AF-A0A6H2A175-F1
#
_entry.id   AF-A0A6H2A175-F1
#
_cell.length_a   1.000
_cell.length_b   1.000
_cell.length_c   1.000
_cell.angle_alpha   90.00
_cell.angle_beta   90.00
_cell.angle_gamma   90.00
#
_symmetry.space_group_name_H-M   'P 1'
#
loop_
_entity.id
_entity.type
_entity.pdbx_description
1 polymer ?
#
loop_
_entity_poly.entity_id
_entity_poly.type
_entity_poly.pdbx_seq_one_letter_code
_entity_poly.pdbx_strand_id
1 'polypeptide(L)'
;MQIDISKGIKVGGHTYKVKSGERINERLKEGNYYGRCYYKEKEVLIDDSQEHGQVSNSIIHEVVHAIDNEFDTKLSESQVKRLSNGLH
;
A
#
# COMPACT_ATOMS: atom_id res chain seq x y z
N MET A 1 -2.13 -3.04 14.09
CA MET A 1 -3.26 -3.67 13.35
C MET A 1 -2.72 -4.86 12.59
N GLN A 2 -3.29 -6.07 12.73
CA GLN A 2 -2.81 -7.23 11.97
C GLN A 2 -3.57 -7.32 10.64
N ILE A 3 -2.90 -6.98 9.53
CA ILE A 3 -3.47 -7.05 8.17
C ILE A 3 -3.18 -8.42 7.58
N ASP A 4 -4.22 -9.22 7.35
CA ASP A 4 -4.12 -10.51 6.67
C ASP A 4 -4.08 -10.30 5.14
N ILE A 5 -2.87 -10.11 4.61
CA ILE A 5 -2.64 -9.85 3.17
C ILE A 5 -3.13 -10.99 2.26
N SER A 6 -3.29 -12.22 2.78
CA SER A 6 -3.74 -13.37 2.00
C SER A 6 -5.19 -13.25 1.52
N LYS A 7 -5.99 -12.44 2.22
CA LYS A 7 -7.42 -12.20 1.91
C LYS A 7 -7.65 -10.89 1.15
N GLY A 8 -6.59 -10.14 0.89
CA GLY A 8 -6.68 -8.77 0.38
C GLY A 8 -7.16 -7.77 1.44
N ILE A 9 -7.05 -6.49 1.12
CA ILE A 9 -7.34 -5.40 2.04
C ILE A 9 -8.66 -4.74 1.66
N LYS A 10 -9.58 -4.63 2.62
CA LYS A 10 -10.88 -3.99 2.38
C LYS A 10 -10.80 -2.48 2.62
N VAL A 11 -11.15 -1.71 1.58
CA VAL A 11 -11.17 -0.25 1.60
C VAL A 11 -12.42 0.23 0.88
N GLY A 12 -13.27 1.02 1.54
CA GLY A 12 -14.45 1.61 0.88
C GLY A 12 -15.48 0.59 0.35
N GLY A 13 -15.51 -0.62 0.89
CA GLY A 13 -16.35 -1.72 0.34
C GLY A 13 -15.71 -2.48 -0.83
N HIS A 14 -14.53 -2.06 -1.30
CA HIS A 14 -13.73 -2.78 -2.29
C HIS A 14 -12.67 -3.66 -1.62
N THR A 15 -12.28 -4.76 -2.27
CA THR A 15 -11.17 -5.61 -1.82
C THR A 15 -9.98 -5.43 -2.75
N TYR A 16 -8.87 -4.96 -2.20
CA TYR A 16 -7.61 -4.78 -2.91
C TYR A 16 -6.75 -6.04 -2.78
N LYS A 17 -6.28 -6.57 -3.91
CA LYS A 17 -5.36 -7.71 -3.92
C LYS A 17 -3.94 -7.21 -3.70
N VAL A 18 -3.28 -7.70 -2.65
CA VAL A 18 -1.85 -7.45 -2.41
C VAL A 18 -1.04 -8.42 -3.24
N LYS A 19 -0.04 -7.92 -3.97
CA LYS A 19 0.89 -8.71 -4.77
C LYS A 19 2.32 -8.31 -4.44
N SER A 20 3.20 -9.29 -4.35
CA SER A 20 4.63 -9.12 -4.14
C SER A 20 5.41 -10.23 -4.87
N GLY A 21 6.73 -10.15 -4.84
CA GLY A 21 7.64 -11.11 -5.47
C GLY A 21 8.68 -10.43 -6.36
N GLU A 22 9.72 -11.17 -6.73
CA GLU A 22 10.95 -10.65 -7.36
C GLU A 22 10.69 -9.68 -8.53
N ARG A 23 9.86 -10.07 -9.50
CA ARG A 23 9.50 -9.22 -10.65
C ARG A 23 8.76 -7.94 -10.27
N ILE A 24 7.97 -7.97 -9.20
CA ILE A 24 7.28 -6.78 -8.68
C ILE A 24 8.30 -5.86 -8.00
N ASN A 25 9.22 -6.41 -7.21
CA ASN A 25 10.26 -5.67 -6.51
C ASN A 25 11.17 -4.93 -7.52
N GLU A 26 11.58 -5.59 -8.60
CA GLU A 26 12.34 -4.97 -9.69
C GLU A 26 11.59 -3.77 -10.30
N ARG A 27 10.31 -3.96 -10.65
CA ARG A 27 9.47 -2.91 -11.23
C ARG A 27 9.27 -1.72 -10.28
N LEU A 28 9.07 -1.98 -8.99
CA LEU A 28 8.93 -0.94 -7.97
C LEU A 28 10.24 -0.17 -7.81
N LYS A 29 11.38 -0.87 -7.80
CA LYS A 29 12.71 -0.28 -7.74
C LYS A 29 13.02 0.62 -8.94
N GLU A 30 12.68 0.20 -10.16
CA GLU A 30 12.81 1.05 -11.37
C GLU A 30 12.03 2.37 -11.25
N GLY A 31 10.88 2.32 -10.57
CA GLY A 31 10.05 3.50 -10.30
C GLY A 31 10.44 4.28 -9.04
N ASN A 32 11.42 3.84 -8.26
CA ASN A 32 11.74 4.35 -6.92
C ASN A 32 10.57 4.31 -5.94
N TYR A 33 9.84 3.18 -5.90
CA TYR A 33 8.73 2.93 -5.00
C TYR A 33 9.01 1.74 -4.07
N TYR A 34 8.44 1.77 -2.86
CA TYR A 34 8.37 0.61 -1.96
C TYR A 34 7.00 -0.07 -1.97
N GLY A 35 5.99 0.64 -2.46
CA GLY A 35 4.64 0.16 -2.65
C GLY A 35 3.98 0.96 -3.76
N ARG A 36 2.89 0.42 -4.33
CA ARG A 36 2.06 1.16 -5.27
C ARG A 36 0.64 0.64 -5.33
N CYS A 37 -0.31 1.53 -5.09
CA CYS A 37 -1.73 1.28 -5.24
C CYS A 37 -2.22 1.61 -6.65
N TYR A 38 -2.92 0.66 -7.26
CA TYR A 38 -3.62 0.77 -8.53
C TYR A 38 -5.13 0.76 -8.29
N TYR A 39 -5.73 1.94 -8.25
CA TYR A 39 -7.11 2.12 -7.78
C TYR A 39 -8.18 1.49 -8.68
N LYS A 40 -7.95 1.45 -10.00
CA LYS A 40 -8.90 0.89 -10.97
C LYS A 40 -8.89 -0.63 -10.94
N GLU A 41 -7.69 -1.19 -10.88
CA GLU A 41 -7.41 -2.62 -10.86
C GLU A 41 -7.64 -3.23 -9.47
N LYS A 42 -7.75 -2.39 -8.43
CA LYS A 42 -7.84 -2.79 -7.03
C LYS A 42 -6.66 -3.68 -6.64
N GLU A 43 -5.46 -3.23 -6.99
CA GLU A 43 -4.22 -3.94 -6.69
C GLU A 43 -3.28 -3.07 -5.88
N VAL A 44 -2.59 -3.69 -4.91
CA VAL A 44 -1.50 -3.06 -4.16
C VAL A 44 -0.25 -3.89 -4.43
N LEU A 45 0.74 -3.29 -5.07
CA LEU A 45 2.05 -3.88 -5.24
C LEU A 45 2.92 -3.49 -4.05
N ILE A 46 3.67 -4.44 -3.51
CA ILE A 46 4.56 -4.22 -2.37
C ILE A 46 5.92 -4.82 -2.67
N ASP A 47 6.98 -4.09 -2.33
CA ASP A 47 8.34 -4.61 -2.27
C ASP A 47 8.50 -5.44 -1.00
N ASP A 48 8.47 -6.77 -1.14
CA ASP A 48 8.63 -7.71 -0.03
C ASP A 48 10.08 -8.11 0.26
N SER A 49 11.06 -7.50 -0.43
CA SER A 49 12.49 -7.69 -0.13
C SER A 49 12.97 -6.89 1.09
N GLN A 50 12.15 -5.96 1.58
CA GLN A 50 12.45 -5.10 2.73
C GLN A 50 12.21 -5.83 4.07
N GLU A 51 12.65 -5.23 5.18
CA GLU A 51 12.35 -5.76 6.51
C GLU A 51 10.84 -5.76 6.78
N HIS A 52 10.34 -6.74 7.56
CA HIS A 52 8.91 -6.91 7.81
C HIS A 52 8.21 -5.63 8.33
N GLY A 53 8.89 -4.84 9.17
CA GLY A 53 8.36 -3.55 9.63
C GLY A 53 8.17 -2.55 8.47
N GLN A 54 9.14 -2.47 7.56
CA GLN A 54 9.05 -1.62 6.39
C GLN A 54 7.96 -2.09 5.42
N VAL A 55 7.86 -3.39 5.18
CA VAL A 55 6.81 -3.99 4.33
C VAL A 55 5.42 -3.65 4.88
N SER A 56 5.22 -3.83 6.18
CA SER A 56 3.92 -3.54 6.81
C SER A 56 3.58 -2.05 6.81
N ASN A 57 4.54 -1.15 7.05
CA ASN A 57 4.31 0.29 6.90
C ASN A 57 3.98 0.67 5.44
N SER A 58 4.68 0.09 4.46
CA SER A 58 4.39 0.31 3.03
C SER A 58 2.97 -0.14 2.66
N ILE A 59 2.52 -1.27 3.19
CA ILE A 59 1.12 -1.70 3.01
C ILE A 59 0.16 -0.65 3.57
N ILE A 60 0.39 -0.18 4.80
CA ILE A 60 -0.47 0.83 5.43
C ILE A 60 -0.46 2.13 4.61
N HIS A 61 0.70 2.55 4.10
CA HIS A 61 0.86 3.72 3.26
C HIS A 61 -0.02 3.64 1.99
N GLU A 62 0.03 2.52 1.28
CA GLU A 62 -0.81 2.29 0.10
C GLU A 62 -2.31 2.19 0.43
N VAL A 63 -2.65 1.67 1.61
CA VAL A 63 -4.05 1.64 2.10
C VAL A 63 -4.56 3.04 2.39
N VAL A 64 -3.75 3.91 2.98
CA VAL A 64 -4.12 5.31 3.20
C VAL A 64 -4.35 6.02 1.86
N HIS A 65 -3.52 5.76 0.84
CA HIS A 65 -3.79 6.23 -0.52
C HIS A 65 -5.10 5.70 -1.10
N ALA A 66 -5.40 4.42 -0.91
CA ALA A 66 -6.67 3.84 -1.36
C ALA A 66 -7.87 4.49 -0.67
N ILE A 67 -7.78 4.80 0.63
CA ILE A 67 -8.80 5.54 1.38
C ILE A 67 -8.93 6.97 0.83
N ASP A 68 -7.82 7.68 0.68
CA ASP A 68 -7.82 9.06 0.17
C ASP A 68 -8.48 9.16 -1.21
N ASN A 69 -8.18 8.21 -2.11
CA ASN A 69 -8.79 8.12 -3.42
C ASN A 69 -10.30 7.82 -3.36
N GLU A 70 -10.75 6.95 -2.45
CA GLU A 70 -12.16 6.60 -2.30
C GLU A 70 -13.01 7.78 -1.79
N PHE A 71 -12.46 8.57 -0.87
CA PHE A 71 -13.17 9.67 -0.22
C PHE A 71 -12.84 11.05 -0.79
N ASP A 72 -11.99 11.15 -1.83
CA ASP A 72 -11.48 12.40 -2.45
C ASP A 72 -11.01 13.42 -1.40
N THR A 73 -10.27 12.96 -0.38
CA THR A 73 -9.84 13.84 0.73
C THR A 73 -8.64 14.73 0.40
N LYS A 74 -7.93 14.45 -0.69
CA LYS A 74 -6.79 15.21 -1.23
C LYS A 74 -5.64 15.35 -0.23
N LEU A 75 -5.30 14.24 0.42
CA LEU A 75 -4.16 14.18 1.32
C LEU A 75 -2.86 14.42 0.57
N SER A 76 -1.98 15.22 1.15
CA SER A 76 -0.60 15.33 0.69
C SER A 76 0.19 14.06 1.05
N GLU A 77 1.23 13.77 0.28
CA GLU A 77 2.17 12.68 0.54
C GLU A 77 2.76 12.72 1.97
N SER A 78 2.99 13.92 2.50
CA SER A 78 3.45 14.11 3.89
C SER A 78 2.41 13.66 4.91
N GLN A 79 1.13 13.95 4.69
CA GLN A 79 0.04 13.49 5.55
C GLN A 79 -0.11 11.97 5.47
N VAL A 80 -0.03 11.39 4.27
CA VAL A 80 -0.08 9.92 4.07
C VAL A 80 1.04 9.25 4.86
N LYS A 81 2.29 9.71 4.75
CA LYS A 81 3.44 9.19 5.51
C LYS A 81 3.26 9.30 7.03
N ARG A 82 2.72 10.42 7.52
CA ARG A 82 2.48 10.60 8.96
C ARG A 82 1.39 9.67 9.47
N LEU A 83 0.33 9.48 8.69
CA LEU A 83 -0.75 8.55 9.02
C LEU A 83 -0.25 7.10 9.01
N SER A 84 0.51 6.71 7.98
CA SER A 84 1.05 5.34 7.90
C SER A 84 1.99 5.04 9.06
N ASN A 85 2.92 5.95 9.35
CA ASN A 85 3.84 5.80 10.49
C ASN A 85 3.13 5.78 11.85
N GLY A 86 2.00 6.48 12.00
CA GLY A 86 1.23 6.47 13.25
C GLY A 86 0.33 5.24 13.43
N LEU A 87 0.00 4.54 12.35
CA LEU A 87 -0.84 3.32 12.34
C LEU A 87 0.00 2.03 12.36
N HIS A 88 1.27 2.12 11.95
CA HIS A 88 2.25 1.05 11.98
C HIS A 88 2.57 0.63 13.42
#